data_AF-E0QAV7-F1
#
_entry.id   AF-E0QAV7-F1
#
_cell.length_a   1.000
_cell.length_b   1.000
_cell.length_c   1.000
_cell.angle_alpha   90.00
_cell.angle_beta   90.00
_cell.angle_gamma   90.00
#
_symmetry.space_group_name_H-M   'P 1'
#
loop_
_entity.id
_entity.type
_entity.pdbx_description
1 polymer ?
#
loop_
_entity_poly.entity_id
_entity_poly.type
_entity_poly.pdbx_seq_one_letter_code
_entity_poly.pdbx_strand_id
1 'polypeptide(L)'
;MTVVLSLSLLSACSTHGSEASRTPASTSTPTTLDDTKTDASVATSFSKVVPDKALASCLASILDASGKAFPSTKAAQLTSLAFTQYATQYQSCGKSDLKHVTTLEGLQRFTGVTDLDLSEFSALKSITPVESMASLTQINLQDTAISDISSLAKLTSLNNVSLPDHACDLQALADLPLTAVNLQCPTADITPLDGKKAQIYVPEAFDRNAAVASAQTGNIIGISQEDGSFEILQLGDDGTVTSQKI
;
A
#
# COMPACT_ATOMS: atom_id res chain seq x y z
N MET A 1 14.43 34.15 7.95
CA MET A 1 15.66 34.63 8.62
C MET A 1 15.80 33.86 9.92
N THR A 2 16.92 33.23 10.26
CA THR A 2 18.24 33.26 9.59
C THR A 2 18.93 31.89 9.70
N VAL A 3 19.77 31.54 8.72
CA VAL A 3 20.64 30.35 8.77
C VAL A 3 21.79 30.56 9.75
N VAL A 4 22.20 29.52 10.48
CA VAL A 4 23.51 29.47 11.14
C VAL A 4 24.22 28.18 10.75
N LEU A 5 25.28 28.30 9.95
CA LEU A 5 26.25 27.23 9.73
C LEU A 5 27.19 27.15 10.94
N SER A 6 27.59 25.94 11.32
CA SER A 6 28.79 25.68 12.12
C SER A 6 29.84 24.99 11.25
N LEU A 7 30.86 25.75 10.82
CA LEU A 7 31.95 25.27 9.97
C LEU A 7 33.30 25.53 10.66
N SER A 8 34.11 24.50 10.86
CA SER A 8 35.54 24.48 11.27
C SER A 8 35.96 23.03 11.59
N LEU A 9 37.21 22.56 11.47
CA LEU A 9 38.52 23.22 11.26
C LEU A 9 39.31 22.58 10.09
N LEU A 10 40.41 23.24 9.67
CA LEU A 10 41.41 22.74 8.72
C LEU A 10 42.69 22.26 9.42
N SER A 11 43.39 21.29 8.80
CA SER A 11 44.86 21.05 8.83
C SER A 11 45.21 19.88 7.89
N ALA A 12 46.35 19.79 7.21
CA ALA A 12 47.36 20.75 6.76
C ALA A 12 48.20 20.08 5.61
N CYS A 13 49.07 20.82 4.90
CA CYS A 13 49.96 20.26 3.85
C CYS A 13 51.06 19.33 4.44
N SER A 14 51.80 18.50 3.67
CA SER A 14 52.03 18.45 2.20
C SER A 14 52.13 16.96 1.73
N THR A 15 52.89 16.45 0.73
CA THR A 15 54.07 16.92 -0.04
C THR A 15 54.05 16.40 -1.50
N HIS A 16 55.03 15.60 -1.96
CA HIS A 16 55.15 15.02 -3.31
C HIS A 16 55.74 13.60 -3.26
N GLY A 17 55.41 12.78 -4.27
CA GLY A 17 56.07 11.51 -4.60
C GLY A 17 55.46 10.92 -5.88
N SER A 18 56.28 10.52 -6.85
CA SER A 18 55.84 10.03 -8.17
C SER A 18 56.70 8.85 -8.61
N GLU A 19 56.09 7.81 -9.20
CA GLU A 19 56.38 7.33 -10.57
C GLU A 19 55.78 5.93 -10.92
N ALA A 20 55.53 5.75 -12.22
CA ALA A 20 55.65 4.53 -13.04
C ALA A 20 55.13 3.15 -12.54
N SER A 21 53.91 2.82 -12.99
CA SER A 21 53.60 1.70 -13.91
C SER A 21 54.34 0.34 -13.79
N ARG A 22 53.58 -0.75 -13.57
CA ARG A 22 53.80 -2.09 -14.17
C ARG A 22 52.58 -3.02 -14.03
N THR A 23 52.12 -3.56 -15.16
CA THR A 23 51.42 -4.86 -15.32
C THR A 23 52.41 -5.84 -15.99
N PRO A 24 52.25 -7.19 -15.93
CA PRO A 24 51.01 -7.90 -16.29
C PRO A 24 50.74 -9.27 -15.60
N ALA A 25 49.73 -9.95 -16.15
CA ALA A 25 49.48 -11.40 -16.14
C ALA A 25 48.78 -12.05 -14.93
N SER A 26 47.94 -13.03 -15.23
CA SER A 26 46.96 -13.68 -14.35
C SER A 26 47.35 -15.13 -14.06
N THR A 27 46.93 -15.69 -12.91
CA THR A 27 46.28 -17.02 -12.87
C THR A 27 45.59 -17.34 -11.54
N SER A 28 44.42 -18.00 -11.66
CA SER A 28 43.84 -19.04 -10.78
C SER A 28 43.22 -18.75 -9.40
N THR A 29 42.22 -19.59 -9.12
CA THR A 29 41.49 -19.88 -7.85
C THR A 29 40.47 -18.84 -7.32
N PRO A 30 39.34 -19.32 -6.73
CA PRO A 30 38.19 -18.47 -6.44
C PRO A 30 38.28 -17.79 -5.07
N THR A 31 38.25 -16.46 -5.06
CA THR A 31 38.11 -15.66 -3.84
C THR A 31 36.64 -15.57 -3.42
N THR A 32 36.40 -15.49 -2.12
CA THR A 32 35.09 -15.29 -1.48
C THR A 32 34.34 -14.08 -2.02
N LEU A 33 33.00 -14.12 -1.93
CA LEU A 33 32.16 -12.93 -2.03
C LEU A 33 32.63 -11.89 -1.01
N ASP A 34 32.93 -10.69 -1.50
CA ASP A 34 33.33 -9.54 -0.69
C ASP A 34 32.15 -8.58 -0.62
N ASP A 35 31.40 -8.65 0.49
CA ASP A 35 30.16 -7.91 0.72
C ASP A 35 30.36 -6.39 0.95
N THR A 36 31.50 -5.83 0.53
CA THR A 36 31.79 -4.39 0.60
C THR A 36 31.49 -3.61 -0.67
N LYS A 37 31.13 -4.27 -1.79
CA LYS A 37 30.80 -3.60 -3.06
C LYS A 37 29.29 -3.42 -3.30
N THR A 38 28.67 -2.54 -2.52
CA THR A 38 27.32 -2.03 -2.81
C THR A 38 27.32 -1.23 -4.12
N ASP A 39 26.83 -1.81 -5.21
CA ASP A 39 26.93 -1.17 -6.53
C ASP A 39 25.93 -0.01 -6.69
N ALA A 40 26.43 1.21 -6.48
CA ALA A 40 25.68 2.46 -6.65
C ALA A 40 25.57 2.92 -8.13
N SER A 41 25.93 2.07 -9.12
CA SER A 41 26.23 2.50 -10.50
C SER A 41 25.21 2.09 -11.58
N VAL A 42 23.97 1.75 -11.22
CA VAL A 42 22.83 1.81 -12.16
C VAL A 42 21.70 2.67 -11.60
N ALA A 43 21.91 3.99 -11.68
CA ALA A 43 20.91 5.00 -11.33
C ALA A 43 19.67 4.87 -12.24
N THR A 44 18.70 4.07 -11.80
CA THR A 44 17.51 3.75 -12.60
C THR A 44 16.57 4.96 -12.61
N SER A 45 16.25 5.45 -13.81
CA SER A 45 15.34 6.59 -14.02
C SER A 45 13.95 6.27 -13.46
N PHE A 46 13.31 7.25 -12.82
CA PHE A 46 12.02 7.05 -12.14
C PHE A 46 10.96 6.38 -13.04
N SER A 47 10.87 6.81 -14.31
CA SER A 47 9.97 6.27 -15.34
C SER A 47 10.25 4.83 -15.82
N LYS A 48 11.34 4.20 -15.38
CA LYS A 48 11.60 2.76 -15.56
C LYS A 48 11.20 1.93 -14.35
N VAL A 49 11.06 2.56 -13.18
CA VAL A 49 10.59 1.90 -11.96
C VAL A 49 9.07 2.01 -11.87
N VAL A 50 8.54 3.20 -12.12
CA VAL A 50 7.10 3.49 -12.18
C VAL A 50 6.78 3.92 -13.61
N PRO A 51 6.19 3.03 -14.46
CA PRO A 51 5.95 3.33 -15.87
C PRO A 51 4.68 4.18 -16.11
N ASP A 52 3.73 4.15 -15.18
CA ASP A 52 2.55 5.02 -15.22
C ASP A 52 2.96 6.47 -14.92
N LYS A 53 2.60 7.41 -15.81
CA LYS A 53 3.08 8.80 -15.74
C LYS A 53 2.44 9.60 -14.62
N ALA A 54 1.17 9.35 -14.30
CA ALA A 54 0.48 10.06 -13.23
C ALA A 54 1.02 9.60 -11.88
N LEU A 55 1.11 8.27 -11.70
CA LEU A 55 1.70 7.66 -10.51
C LEU A 55 3.16 8.08 -10.30
N ALA A 56 3.97 8.08 -11.37
CA ALA A 56 5.36 8.53 -11.32
C ALA A 56 5.51 10.01 -10.97
N SER A 57 4.66 10.89 -11.51
CA SER A 57 4.66 12.33 -11.22
C SER A 57 4.34 12.61 -9.74
N CYS A 58 3.29 11.95 -9.22
CA CYS A 58 2.90 12.06 -7.82
C CYS A 58 3.99 11.53 -6.88
N LEU A 59 4.45 10.28 -7.08
CA LEU A 59 5.49 9.67 -6.25
C LEU A 59 6.82 10.43 -6.31
N ALA A 60 7.22 10.96 -7.47
CA ALA A 60 8.40 11.80 -7.58
C ALA A 60 8.26 13.12 -6.80
N SER A 61 7.04 13.62 -6.60
CA SER A 61 6.79 14.83 -5.82
C SER A 61 6.86 14.56 -4.32
N ILE A 62 6.22 13.49 -3.85
CA ILE A 62 6.31 12.98 -2.46
C ILE A 62 7.76 12.68 -2.06
N LEU A 63 8.53 12.09 -2.99
CA LEU A 63 9.92 11.71 -2.76
C LEU A 63 10.94 12.84 -2.94
N ASP A 64 10.56 14.06 -3.34
CA ASP A 64 11.51 15.09 -3.84
C ASP A 64 12.51 14.47 -4.84
N ALA A 65 11.97 13.91 -5.91
CA ALA A 65 12.68 13.14 -6.93
C ALA A 65 12.32 13.58 -8.37
N SER A 66 11.60 14.69 -8.54
CA SER A 66 11.22 15.25 -9.84
C SER A 66 12.46 15.48 -10.72
N GLY A 67 12.54 14.75 -11.83
CA GLY A 67 13.69 14.78 -12.76
C GLY A 67 14.94 14.02 -12.28
N LYS A 68 14.89 13.34 -11.14
CA LYS A 68 16.02 12.59 -10.53
C LYS A 68 15.89 11.08 -10.81
N ALA A 69 16.90 10.30 -10.42
CA ALA A 69 16.80 8.84 -10.38
C ALA A 69 15.83 8.39 -9.26
N PHE A 70 15.33 7.16 -9.31
CA PHE A 70 14.45 6.62 -8.28
C PHE A 70 15.17 6.50 -6.91
N PRO A 71 14.74 7.20 -5.84
CA PRO A 71 15.45 7.23 -4.57
C PRO A 71 15.03 6.05 -3.69
N SER A 72 15.53 4.85 -4.03
CA SER A 72 15.16 3.57 -3.39
C SER A 72 15.18 3.62 -1.86
N THR A 73 16.22 4.18 -1.25
CA THR A 73 16.33 4.31 0.21
C THR A 73 15.20 5.14 0.83
N LYS A 74 14.74 6.20 0.15
CA LYS A 74 13.64 7.04 0.65
C LYS A 74 12.28 6.37 0.41
N ALA A 75 12.10 5.69 -0.73
CA ALA A 75 10.89 4.91 -1.02
C ALA A 75 10.68 3.76 -0.02
N ALA A 76 11.76 3.05 0.33
CA ALA A 76 11.73 1.97 1.32
C ALA A 76 11.49 2.45 2.77
N GLN A 77 11.64 3.75 3.05
CA GLN A 77 11.40 4.36 4.36
C GLN A 77 9.99 4.95 4.54
N LEU A 78 9.17 5.02 3.48
CA LEU A 78 7.77 5.43 3.63
C LEU A 78 6.95 4.28 4.22
N THR A 79 6.13 4.59 5.23
CA THR A 79 5.23 3.64 5.91
C THR A 79 3.77 3.77 5.47
N SER A 80 3.40 4.89 4.86
CA SER A 80 2.07 5.15 4.29
C SER A 80 2.22 5.72 2.88
N LEU A 81 1.25 5.39 2.02
CA LEU A 81 1.01 6.04 0.73
C LEU A 81 -0.46 6.52 0.68
N ALA A 82 -0.75 7.55 1.46
CA ALA A 82 -2.06 8.19 1.56
C ALA A 82 -2.36 9.13 0.37
N PHE A 83 -2.63 8.58 -0.82
CA PHE A 83 -2.75 9.37 -2.05
C PHE A 83 -3.84 10.45 -2.01
N THR A 84 -4.99 10.22 -1.36
CA THR A 84 -6.02 11.26 -1.16
C THR A 84 -5.52 12.45 -0.34
N GLN A 85 -4.69 12.20 0.69
CA GLN A 85 -4.07 13.27 1.48
C GLN A 85 -3.04 14.03 0.65
N TYR A 86 -2.26 13.33 -0.17
CA TYR A 86 -1.27 13.94 -1.08
C TYR A 86 -1.92 14.78 -2.18
N ALA A 87 -3.13 14.44 -2.64
CA ALA A 87 -3.90 15.23 -3.61
C ALA A 87 -4.21 16.66 -3.13
N THR A 88 -4.21 16.91 -1.82
CA THR A 88 -4.38 18.25 -1.25
C THR A 88 -3.07 19.05 -1.14
N GLN A 89 -1.92 18.38 -1.22
CA GLN A 89 -0.59 18.96 -0.97
C GLN A 89 0.25 19.10 -2.26
N TYR A 90 0.06 18.19 -3.21
CA TYR A 90 0.84 18.10 -4.44
C TYR A 90 -0.09 18.14 -5.65
N GLN A 91 0.06 19.17 -6.50
CA GLN A 91 -0.73 19.32 -7.73
C GLN A 91 -0.62 18.09 -8.66
N SER A 92 0.56 17.45 -8.67
CA SER A 92 0.89 16.22 -9.39
C SER A 92 0.24 14.94 -8.84
N CYS A 93 -0.43 15.02 -7.68
CA CYS A 93 -1.21 13.95 -7.07
C CYS A 93 -2.72 14.22 -7.11
N GLY A 94 -3.19 15.21 -7.87
CA GLY A 94 -4.60 15.59 -7.89
C GLY A 94 -5.54 14.43 -8.28
N LYS A 95 -6.78 14.44 -7.78
CA LYS A 95 -7.85 13.48 -8.18
C LYS A 95 -8.06 13.41 -9.70
N SER A 96 -7.74 14.49 -10.42
CA SER A 96 -7.67 14.56 -11.89
C SER A 96 -6.67 13.61 -12.54
N ASP A 97 -5.59 13.28 -11.84
CA ASP A 97 -4.45 12.52 -12.33
C ASP A 97 -4.47 11.09 -11.78
N LEU A 98 -4.84 10.91 -10.49
CA LEU A 98 -5.00 9.59 -9.87
C LEU A 98 -6.05 8.72 -10.58
N LYS A 99 -7.17 9.31 -11.00
CA LYS A 99 -8.20 8.64 -11.82
C LYS A 99 -7.72 8.14 -13.19
N HIS A 100 -6.50 8.53 -13.62
CA HIS A 100 -5.88 8.10 -14.86
C HIS A 100 -4.71 7.12 -14.65
N VAL A 101 -4.43 6.71 -13.40
CA VAL A 101 -3.48 5.64 -13.12
C VAL A 101 -4.05 4.30 -13.59
N THR A 102 -3.27 3.58 -14.39
CA THR A 102 -3.66 2.33 -15.04
C THR A 102 -2.88 1.10 -14.55
N THR A 103 -1.76 1.31 -13.88
CA THR A 103 -0.95 0.24 -13.27
C THR A 103 -0.23 0.74 -12.02
N LEU A 104 0.00 -0.16 -11.07
CA LEU A 104 0.73 0.06 -9.82
C LEU A 104 2.20 -0.42 -9.88
N GLU A 105 2.69 -0.80 -11.06
CA GLU A 105 4.07 -1.25 -11.22
C GLU A 105 5.06 -0.19 -10.69
N GLY A 106 5.99 -0.65 -9.85
CA GLY A 106 6.91 0.18 -9.09
C GLY A 106 6.53 0.39 -7.63
N LEU A 107 5.26 0.20 -7.22
CA LEU A 107 4.87 0.29 -5.81
C LEU A 107 5.53 -0.80 -4.94
N GLN A 108 5.95 -1.93 -5.54
CA GLN A 108 6.69 -3.00 -4.84
C GLN A 108 8.04 -2.54 -4.28
N ARG A 109 8.53 -1.36 -4.68
CA ARG A 109 9.79 -0.76 -4.18
C ARG A 109 9.60 0.01 -2.87
N PHE A 110 8.36 0.24 -2.44
CA PHE A 110 8.03 0.94 -1.20
C PHE A 110 7.86 -0.07 -0.07
N THR A 111 8.92 -0.83 0.21
CA THR A 111 8.89 -2.04 1.06
C THR A 111 8.54 -1.78 2.53
N GLY A 112 8.63 -0.54 3.00
CA GLY A 112 8.23 -0.13 4.34
C GLY A 112 6.73 0.16 4.50
N VAL A 113 5.96 0.21 3.41
CA VAL A 113 4.56 0.66 3.44
C VAL A 113 3.67 -0.38 4.12
N THR A 114 3.04 0.04 5.21
CA THR A 114 2.01 -0.69 5.95
C THR A 114 0.60 -0.24 5.56
N ASP A 115 0.46 0.98 5.05
CA ASP A 115 -0.81 1.66 4.81
C ASP A 115 -0.88 2.21 3.38
N LEU A 116 -1.82 1.72 2.56
CA LEU A 116 -1.89 2.05 1.13
C LEU A 116 -3.30 2.47 0.70
N ASP A 117 -3.44 3.74 0.35
CA ASP A 117 -4.70 4.34 -0.12
C ASP A 117 -4.71 4.44 -1.65
N LEU A 118 -5.45 3.55 -2.32
CA LEU A 118 -5.66 3.57 -3.76
C LEU A 118 -7.04 4.09 -4.13
N SER A 119 -7.75 4.74 -3.20
CA SER A 119 -9.04 5.33 -3.54
C SER A 119 -8.91 6.43 -4.60
N GLU A 120 -9.97 6.62 -5.38
CA GLU A 120 -10.01 7.48 -6.59
C GLU A 120 -9.30 6.92 -7.83
N PHE A 121 -8.58 5.78 -7.76
CA PHE A 121 -7.88 5.16 -8.91
C PHE A 121 -8.88 4.43 -9.84
N SER A 122 -9.93 5.11 -10.28
CA SER A 122 -11.07 4.56 -11.05
C SER A 122 -10.73 3.95 -12.43
N ALA A 123 -9.58 4.31 -13.03
CA ALA A 123 -9.08 3.64 -14.24
C ALA A 123 -8.32 2.32 -13.95
N LEU A 124 -7.90 2.07 -12.71
CA LEU A 124 -7.17 0.87 -12.32
C LEU A 124 -8.08 -0.36 -12.34
N LYS A 125 -7.57 -1.46 -12.92
CA LYS A 125 -8.32 -2.73 -13.10
C LYS A 125 -7.68 -3.94 -12.42
N SER A 126 -6.50 -3.79 -11.81
CA SER A 126 -5.77 -4.87 -11.15
C SER A 126 -4.84 -4.32 -10.08
N ILE A 127 -4.73 -5.07 -8.98
CA ILE A 127 -3.78 -4.86 -7.88
C ILE A 127 -2.68 -5.92 -7.83
N THR A 128 -2.44 -6.68 -8.90
CA THR A 128 -1.38 -7.70 -8.95
C THR A 128 0.00 -7.19 -8.52
N PRO A 129 0.44 -5.95 -8.82
CA PRO A 129 1.68 -5.41 -8.26
C PRO A 129 1.73 -5.38 -6.73
N VAL A 130 0.60 -5.21 -6.04
CA VAL A 130 0.52 -5.11 -4.58
C VAL A 130 0.87 -6.45 -3.90
N GLU A 131 0.77 -7.58 -4.61
CA GLU A 131 0.86 -8.93 -4.03
C GLU A 131 2.19 -9.25 -3.31
N SER A 132 3.26 -8.49 -3.59
CA SER A 132 4.57 -8.66 -2.94
C SER A 132 4.84 -7.65 -1.81
N MET A 133 3.88 -6.78 -1.48
CA MET A 133 4.00 -5.75 -0.44
C MET A 133 3.67 -6.33 0.94
N ALA A 134 4.42 -7.34 1.38
CA ALA A 134 4.15 -8.14 2.59
C ALA A 134 4.07 -7.35 3.92
N SER A 135 4.54 -6.10 3.93
CA SER A 135 4.43 -5.17 5.06
C SER A 135 3.01 -4.58 5.23
N LEU A 136 2.13 -4.68 4.22
CA LEU A 136 0.80 -4.06 4.25
C LEU A 136 -0.09 -4.64 5.35
N THR A 137 -0.55 -3.76 6.23
CA THR A 137 -1.57 -4.02 7.25
C THR A 137 -2.93 -3.42 6.89
N GLN A 138 -2.94 -2.35 6.10
CA GLN A 138 -4.15 -1.66 5.63
C GLN A 138 -4.12 -1.38 4.13
N ILE A 139 -5.26 -1.55 3.45
CA ILE A 139 -5.44 -1.12 2.06
C ILE A 139 -6.84 -0.55 1.81
N ASN A 140 -6.91 0.58 1.08
CA ASN A 140 -8.17 1.16 0.60
C ASN A 140 -8.27 1.04 -0.92
N LEU A 141 -9.36 0.44 -1.40
CA LEU A 141 -9.68 0.20 -2.81
C LEU A 141 -11.05 0.79 -3.22
N GLN A 142 -11.66 1.64 -2.38
CA GLN A 142 -12.92 2.34 -2.71
C GLN A 142 -12.77 3.25 -3.94
N ASP A 143 -13.85 3.48 -4.68
CA ASP A 143 -13.85 4.26 -5.94
C ASP A 143 -12.85 3.78 -7.01
N THR A 144 -12.34 2.55 -6.89
CA THR A 144 -11.62 1.83 -7.95
C THR A 144 -12.58 0.95 -8.74
N ALA A 145 -12.18 0.56 -9.96
CA ALA A 145 -12.96 -0.34 -10.79
C ALA A 145 -12.33 -1.75 -10.84
N ILE A 146 -11.90 -2.21 -9.67
CA ILE A 146 -11.36 -3.55 -9.40
C ILE A 146 -12.50 -4.47 -8.97
N SER A 147 -12.49 -5.72 -9.45
CA SER A 147 -13.39 -6.79 -8.98
C SER A 147 -12.63 -8.04 -8.55
N ASP A 148 -11.53 -8.38 -9.23
CA ASP A 148 -10.59 -9.42 -8.81
C ASP A 148 -9.65 -8.87 -7.70
N ILE A 149 -9.86 -9.37 -6.48
CA ILE A 149 -9.04 -9.07 -5.30
C ILE A 149 -8.12 -10.23 -4.87
N SER A 150 -7.94 -11.26 -5.72
CA SER A 150 -7.12 -12.45 -5.43
C SER A 150 -5.68 -12.16 -4.99
N SER A 151 -5.14 -11.01 -5.42
CA SER A 151 -3.81 -10.54 -5.04
C SER A 151 -3.66 -10.23 -3.54
N LEU A 152 -4.76 -9.97 -2.82
CA LEU A 152 -4.74 -9.72 -1.37
C LEU A 152 -4.44 -10.97 -0.55
N ALA A 153 -4.73 -12.18 -1.07
CA ALA A 153 -4.53 -13.44 -0.35
C ALA A 153 -3.06 -13.74 0.02
N LYS A 154 -2.09 -13.04 -0.60
CA LYS A 154 -0.66 -13.14 -0.28
C LYS A 154 -0.23 -12.20 0.86
N LEU A 155 -1.08 -11.27 1.28
CA LEU A 155 -0.77 -10.23 2.26
C LEU A 155 -1.12 -10.69 3.68
N THR A 156 -0.36 -11.65 4.22
CA THR A 156 -0.63 -12.26 5.53
C THR A 156 -0.61 -11.29 6.73
N SER A 157 -0.11 -10.06 6.54
CA SER A 157 -0.11 -8.97 7.53
C SER A 157 -1.39 -8.11 7.50
N LEU A 158 -2.21 -8.24 6.44
CA LEU A 158 -3.37 -7.40 6.18
C LEU A 158 -4.48 -7.67 7.19
N ASN A 159 -4.88 -6.63 7.91
CA ASN A 159 -5.92 -6.69 8.93
C ASN A 159 -7.06 -5.66 8.72
N ASN A 160 -6.86 -4.63 7.90
CA ASN A 160 -7.89 -3.67 7.53
C ASN A 160 -8.01 -3.57 6.00
N VAL A 161 -9.22 -3.69 5.46
CA VAL A 161 -9.45 -3.62 4.01
C VAL A 161 -10.76 -2.90 3.67
N SER A 162 -10.68 -1.88 2.83
CA SER A 162 -11.86 -1.25 2.22
C SER A 162 -11.94 -1.64 0.74
N LEU A 163 -13.05 -2.25 0.34
CA LEU A 163 -13.28 -2.82 -0.98
C LEU A 163 -14.13 -1.88 -1.87
N PRO A 164 -13.99 -1.94 -3.21
CA PRO A 164 -14.94 -1.32 -4.13
C PRO A 164 -16.28 -2.07 -4.13
N ASP A 165 -17.31 -1.40 -4.63
CA ASP A 165 -18.68 -1.92 -4.78
C ASP A 165 -18.80 -3.09 -5.77
N HIS A 166 -17.77 -3.32 -6.59
CA HIS A 166 -17.70 -4.41 -7.58
C HIS A 166 -16.89 -5.64 -7.10
N ALA A 167 -16.27 -5.61 -5.92
CA ALA A 167 -15.51 -6.73 -5.36
C ALA A 167 -16.41 -7.61 -4.47
N CYS A 168 -17.08 -8.59 -5.11
CA CYS A 168 -18.10 -9.43 -4.46
C CYS A 168 -17.62 -10.85 -4.08
N ASP A 169 -16.47 -11.30 -4.61
CA ASP A 169 -15.84 -12.56 -4.24
C ASP A 169 -14.82 -12.31 -3.11
N LEU A 170 -15.11 -12.84 -1.92
CA LEU A 170 -14.32 -12.63 -0.72
C LEU A 170 -13.42 -13.82 -0.37
N GLN A 171 -13.31 -14.85 -1.22
CA GLN A 171 -12.46 -16.01 -0.96
C GLN A 171 -10.98 -15.64 -0.75
N ALA A 172 -10.52 -14.57 -1.42
CA ALA A 172 -9.18 -14.00 -1.23
C ALA A 172 -8.89 -13.48 0.20
N LEU A 173 -9.92 -13.34 1.03
CA LEU A 173 -9.86 -12.82 2.40
C LEU A 173 -9.98 -13.92 3.45
N ALA A 174 -10.28 -15.17 3.07
CA ALA A 174 -10.64 -16.27 3.98
C ALA A 174 -9.58 -16.55 5.06
N ASP A 175 -8.30 -16.61 4.70
CA ASP A 175 -7.19 -16.90 5.62
C ASP A 175 -6.55 -15.65 6.25
N LEU A 176 -6.97 -14.43 5.85
CA LEU A 176 -6.35 -13.18 6.32
C LEU A 176 -6.82 -12.79 7.75
N PRO A 177 -5.93 -12.23 8.61
CA PRO A 177 -6.23 -11.86 9.99
C PRO A 177 -6.99 -10.52 10.09
N LEU A 178 -8.10 -10.40 9.37
CA LEU A 178 -8.91 -9.18 9.26
C LEU A 178 -9.60 -8.85 10.58
N THR A 179 -9.34 -7.65 11.09
CA THR A 179 -10.02 -7.03 12.23
C THR A 179 -11.10 -6.04 11.79
N ALA A 180 -10.95 -5.44 10.60
CA ALA A 180 -11.94 -4.57 9.99
C ALA A 180 -12.05 -4.77 8.47
N VAL A 181 -13.28 -4.70 7.96
CA VAL A 181 -13.61 -4.82 6.54
C VAL A 181 -14.68 -3.79 6.19
N ASN A 182 -14.48 -3.01 5.13
CA ASN A 182 -15.54 -2.20 4.53
C ASN A 182 -15.91 -2.82 3.17
N LEU A 183 -17.10 -3.42 3.11
CA LEU A 183 -17.60 -4.25 2.01
C LEU A 183 -18.73 -3.52 1.30
N GLN A 184 -18.44 -2.92 0.15
CA GLN A 184 -19.42 -2.10 -0.58
C GLN A 184 -20.28 -2.88 -1.59
N CYS A 185 -19.95 -4.13 -1.93
CA CYS A 185 -20.80 -4.95 -2.80
C CYS A 185 -22.03 -5.51 -2.03
N PRO A 186 -23.28 -5.12 -2.39
CA PRO A 186 -24.48 -5.57 -1.70
C PRO A 186 -24.82 -7.05 -1.93
N THR A 187 -24.24 -7.67 -2.96
CA THR A 187 -24.48 -9.08 -3.34
C THR A 187 -23.27 -9.98 -3.08
N ALA A 188 -22.37 -9.60 -2.17
CA ALA A 188 -21.20 -10.40 -1.82
C ALA A 188 -21.55 -11.57 -0.90
N ASP A 189 -20.90 -12.72 -1.09
CA ASP A 189 -20.92 -13.81 -0.13
C ASP A 189 -19.99 -13.45 1.04
N ILE A 190 -20.57 -13.18 2.21
CA ILE A 190 -19.85 -12.80 3.44
C ILE A 190 -19.28 -14.01 4.19
N THR A 191 -19.66 -15.25 3.86
CA THR A 191 -19.22 -16.44 4.60
C THR A 191 -17.69 -16.67 4.68
N PRO A 192 -16.84 -16.20 3.73
CA PRO A 192 -15.38 -16.22 3.91
C PRO A 192 -14.87 -15.32 5.06
N LEU A 193 -15.72 -14.45 5.61
CA LEU A 193 -15.40 -13.58 6.75
C LEU A 193 -15.93 -14.10 8.09
N ASP A 194 -16.66 -15.22 8.10
CA ASP A 194 -17.27 -15.78 9.31
C ASP A 194 -16.22 -16.25 10.33
N GLY A 195 -16.54 -16.08 11.61
CA GLY A 195 -15.69 -16.47 12.73
C GLY A 195 -14.44 -15.61 12.96
N LYS A 196 -14.13 -14.66 12.07
CA LYS A 196 -12.97 -13.75 12.20
C LYS A 196 -13.04 -12.81 13.40
N LYS A 197 -14.26 -12.50 13.87
CA LYS A 197 -14.55 -11.48 14.91
C LYS A 197 -14.17 -10.07 14.46
N ALA A 198 -14.38 -9.80 13.19
CA ALA A 198 -14.09 -8.53 12.54
C ALA A 198 -15.25 -7.53 12.70
N GLN A 199 -14.93 -6.25 12.56
CA GLN A 199 -15.91 -5.19 12.29
C GLN A 199 -16.14 -5.13 10.77
N ILE A 200 -17.33 -5.49 10.30
CA ILE A 200 -17.67 -5.53 8.87
C ILE A 200 -18.73 -4.48 8.56
N TYR A 201 -18.38 -3.47 7.77
CA TYR A 201 -19.30 -2.44 7.33
C TYR A 201 -19.90 -2.81 5.97
N VAL A 202 -21.22 -2.70 5.83
CA VAL A 202 -21.97 -3.07 4.61
C VAL A 202 -23.01 -2.00 4.25
N PRO A 203 -23.39 -1.84 2.97
CA PRO A 203 -24.45 -0.90 2.55
C PRO A 203 -25.84 -1.34 3.02
N GLU A 204 -26.80 -0.42 3.05
CA GLU A 204 -28.21 -0.71 3.42
C GLU A 204 -28.84 -1.81 2.54
N ALA A 205 -28.42 -1.90 1.28
CA ALA A 205 -28.89 -2.86 0.30
C ALA A 205 -28.27 -4.28 0.43
N PHE A 206 -27.43 -4.54 1.44
CA PHE A 206 -26.84 -5.86 1.69
C PHE A 206 -27.87 -6.84 2.27
N ASP A 207 -27.73 -8.16 2.04
CA ASP A 207 -28.66 -9.15 2.60
C ASP A 207 -28.56 -9.19 4.13
N ARG A 208 -29.56 -8.61 4.80
CA ARG A 208 -29.64 -8.56 6.26
C ARG A 208 -29.69 -9.95 6.91
N ASN A 209 -30.14 -11.00 6.23
CA ASN A 209 -30.09 -12.37 6.76
C ASN A 209 -28.64 -12.90 6.77
N ALA A 210 -27.87 -12.63 5.71
CA ALA A 210 -26.44 -12.95 5.66
C ALA A 210 -25.65 -12.13 6.70
N ALA A 211 -26.01 -10.86 6.91
CA ALA A 211 -25.44 -10.03 7.97
C ALA A 211 -25.73 -10.60 9.38
N VAL A 212 -26.98 -10.99 9.67
CA VAL A 212 -27.33 -11.65 10.95
C VAL A 212 -26.60 -13.00 11.09
N ALA A 213 -26.49 -13.80 10.03
CA ALA A 213 -25.76 -15.06 10.06
C ALA A 213 -24.27 -14.84 10.37
N SER A 214 -23.62 -13.87 9.75
CA SER A 214 -22.21 -13.55 10.03
C SER A 214 -22.02 -12.98 11.44
N ALA A 215 -22.92 -12.12 11.91
CA ALA A 215 -22.92 -11.63 13.29
C ALA A 215 -23.02 -12.78 14.32
N GLN A 216 -23.84 -13.81 14.04
CA GLN A 216 -23.97 -15.01 14.88
C GLN A 216 -22.66 -15.81 15.03
N THR A 217 -21.69 -15.62 14.14
CA THR A 217 -20.33 -16.22 14.24
C THR A 217 -19.35 -15.42 15.10
N GLY A 218 -19.78 -14.25 15.61
CA GLY A 218 -18.98 -13.36 16.47
C GLY A 218 -18.39 -12.14 15.76
N ASN A 219 -18.73 -11.89 14.50
CA ASN A 219 -18.47 -10.62 13.83
C ASN A 219 -19.39 -9.51 14.37
N ILE A 220 -18.99 -8.25 14.19
CA ILE A 220 -19.83 -7.07 14.42
C ILE A 220 -20.14 -6.48 13.04
N ILE A 221 -21.40 -6.45 12.64
CA ILE A 221 -21.79 -5.95 11.31
C ILE A 221 -22.42 -4.57 11.46
N GLY A 222 -21.87 -3.57 10.76
CA GLY A 222 -22.42 -2.21 10.68
C GLY A 222 -23.09 -1.96 9.34
N ILE A 223 -24.41 -2.00 9.30
CA ILE A 223 -25.22 -1.71 8.12
C ILE A 223 -25.46 -0.19 8.07
N SER A 224 -24.87 0.51 7.09
CA SER A 224 -25.13 1.95 6.90
C SER A 224 -26.59 2.22 6.55
N GLN A 225 -27.11 3.41 6.85
CA GLN A 225 -28.49 3.81 6.55
C GLN A 225 -28.54 5.11 5.71
N GLU A 226 -29.61 5.33 4.93
CA GLU A 226 -29.84 6.56 4.14
C GLU A 226 -29.78 7.86 4.97
N ASP A 227 -30.13 7.81 6.26
CA ASP A 227 -30.08 8.96 7.19
C ASP A 227 -28.69 9.21 7.80
N GLY A 228 -27.66 8.44 7.40
CA GLY A 228 -26.28 8.57 7.84
C GLY A 228 -25.94 7.86 9.15
N SER A 229 -26.89 7.15 9.75
CA SER A 229 -26.71 6.30 10.92
C SER A 229 -26.25 4.87 10.55
N PHE A 230 -26.06 4.02 11.55
CA PHE A 230 -25.80 2.58 11.35
C PHE A 230 -26.73 1.69 12.17
N GLU A 231 -27.24 0.61 11.57
CA GLU A 231 -27.71 -0.57 12.33
C GLU A 231 -26.48 -1.45 12.64
N ILE A 232 -26.18 -1.62 13.93
CA ILE A 232 -25.15 -2.52 14.43
C ILE A 232 -25.79 -3.86 14.80
N LEU A 233 -25.34 -4.93 14.16
CA LEU A 233 -25.66 -6.31 14.50
C LEU A 233 -24.49 -6.95 15.25
N GLN A 234 -24.74 -7.47 16.44
CA GLN A 234 -23.71 -8.11 17.28
C GLN A 234 -24.28 -9.26 18.11
N LEU A 235 -23.54 -10.36 18.19
CA LEU A 235 -23.81 -11.48 19.11
C LEU A 235 -23.70 -11.03 20.57
N GLY A 236 -24.79 -11.19 21.33
CA GLY A 236 -24.85 -10.95 22.77
C GLY A 236 -24.52 -12.18 23.63
N ASP A 237 -24.34 -11.96 24.93
CA ASP A 237 -23.98 -13.00 25.91
C ASP A 237 -25.04 -14.12 26.07
N ASP A 238 -26.28 -13.87 25.65
CA ASP A 238 -27.36 -14.86 25.64
C ASP A 238 -27.36 -15.77 24.38
N GLY A 239 -26.42 -15.54 23.46
CA GLY A 239 -26.29 -16.27 22.20
C GLY A 239 -27.15 -15.74 21.06
N THR A 240 -27.90 -14.65 21.24
CA THR A 240 -28.72 -14.03 20.20
C THR A 240 -27.99 -12.87 19.51
N VAL A 241 -28.32 -12.60 18.24
CA VAL A 241 -27.85 -11.39 17.55
C VAL A 241 -28.76 -10.22 17.92
N THR A 242 -28.18 -9.26 18.63
CA THR A 242 -28.78 -7.97 18.96
C THR A 242 -28.74 -7.01 17.76
N SER A 243 -29.63 -6.02 17.77
CA SER A 243 -29.65 -4.90 16.82
C SER A 243 -29.71 -3.58 17.60
N GLN A 244 -28.84 -2.64 17.25
CA GLN A 244 -28.83 -1.28 17.81
C GLN A 244 -28.62 -0.26 16.69
N LYS A 245 -29.47 0.77 16.62
CA LYS A 245 -29.24 1.96 15.77
C LYS A 245 -28.36 2.97 16.51
N ILE A 246 -27.32 3.49 15.83
CA ILE A 246 -26.39 4.52 16.35
C ILE A 246 -26.23 5.71 15.39
#